data_AF-A0A401NJE7-F1
#
_entry.id   AF-A0A401NJE7-F1
#
_cell.length_a   1.000
_cell.length_b   1.000
_cell.length_c   1.000
_cell.angle_alpha   90.00
_cell.angle_beta   90.00
_cell.angle_gamma   90.00
#
_symmetry.space_group_name_H-M   'P 1'
#
loop_
_entity.id
_entity.type
_entity.pdbx_description
1 polymer ?
#
loop_
_entity_poly.entity_id
_entity_poly.type
_entity_poly.pdbx_seq_one_letter_code
_entity_poly.pdbx_strand_id
1 'polypeptide(L)'
;MISTYGNQILTLGNIPKDQVYPLKLKGISICFCALKAALCGNYVSFGVFQLYGDSHFDNALQAFLKMLLSVCHSDLLSYRKLSLSYYSLLECLTQDHMNFIASLKPHVVIYILTSLSEGINALGELHEKMFLHECWSCRYQIICTS
;
A
#
# COMPACT_ATOMS: atom_id res chain seq x y z
N MET A 1 -11.03 1.09 -9.73
CA MET A 1 -10.64 -0.25 -9.26
C MET A 1 -10.20 -0.23 -7.79
N ILE A 2 -9.06 0.38 -7.43
CA ILE A 2 -8.59 0.45 -6.02
C ILE A 2 -9.60 1.14 -5.10
N SER A 3 -10.18 2.26 -5.54
CA SER A 3 -11.22 2.99 -4.79
C SER A 3 -12.50 2.17 -4.59
N THR A 4 -12.96 1.47 -5.63
CA THR A 4 -14.13 0.58 -5.60
C THR A 4 -13.91 -0.58 -4.64
N TYR A 5 -12.75 -1.25 -4.73
CA TYR A 5 -12.37 -2.34 -3.85
C TYR A 5 -12.23 -1.87 -2.39
N GLY A 6 -11.59 -0.71 -2.17
CA GLY A 6 -11.45 -0.10 -0.85
C GLY A 6 -12.79 0.14 -0.17
N ASN A 7 -13.79 0.65 -0.89
CA ASN A 7 -15.13 0.84 -0.31
C ASN A 7 -15.84 -0.49 -0.02
N GLN A 8 -15.68 -1.50 -0.88
CA GLN A 8 -16.27 -2.83 -0.68
C GLN A 8 -15.65 -3.57 0.50
N ILE A 9 -14.32 -3.52 0.65
CA ILE A 9 -13.60 -4.23 1.71
C ILE A 9 -13.85 -3.62 3.10
N LEU A 10 -14.18 -2.32 3.16
CA LEU A 10 -14.58 -1.64 4.39
C LEU A 10 -16.03 -1.97 4.80
N THR A 11 -16.85 -2.42 3.85
CA THR A 11 -18.26 -2.79 4.10
C THR A 11 -18.40 -4.25 4.54
N LEU A 12 -17.36 -5.07 4.33
CA LEU A 12 -17.31 -6.43 4.87
C LEU A 12 -17.30 -6.36 6.42
N GLY A 13 -18.34 -6.93 7.04
CA GLY A 13 -18.56 -6.94 8.48
C GLY A 13 -17.56 -7.83 9.24
N ASN A 14 -17.98 -8.38 10.39
CA ASN A 14 -17.09 -9.20 11.23
C ASN A 14 -16.68 -10.50 10.51
N ILE A 15 -15.45 -10.55 10.01
CA ILE A 15 -14.86 -11.74 9.38
C ILE A 15 -14.19 -12.57 10.50
N PRO A 16 -14.37 -13.91 10.53
CA PRO A 16 -13.67 -14.78 11.46
C PRO A 16 -12.16 -14.63 11.32
N LYS A 17 -11.41 -14.57 12.43
CA LYS A 17 -9.95 -14.36 12.44
C LYS A 17 -9.18 -15.31 11.50
N ASP A 18 -9.65 -16.54 11.36
CA ASP A 18 -9.05 -17.56 10.47
C ASP A 18 -9.18 -17.23 8.98
N GLN A 19 -10.16 -16.40 8.59
CA GLN A 19 -10.43 -16.02 7.20
C GLN A 19 -10.11 -14.54 6.90
N VAL A 20 -9.73 -13.74 7.90
CA VAL A 20 -9.37 -12.32 7.72
C VAL A 20 -8.23 -12.17 6.70
N TYR A 21 -7.23 -13.06 6.74
CA TYR A 21 -6.12 -12.99 5.81
C TYR A 21 -6.53 -13.22 4.34
N PRO A 22 -7.14 -14.36 3.95
CA PRO A 22 -7.51 -14.60 2.56
C PRO A 22 -8.60 -13.66 2.03
N LEU A 23 -9.55 -13.24 2.87
CA LEU A 23 -10.72 -12.46 2.44
C LEU A 23 -10.48 -10.94 2.46
N LYS A 24 -9.62 -10.43 3.35
CA LYS A 24 -9.39 -9.00 3.52
C LYS A 24 -7.94 -8.60 3.25
N LEU A 25 -6.99 -9.14 4.01
CA LEU A 25 -5.61 -8.66 4.02
C LEU A 25 -4.85 -8.97 2.72
N LYS A 26 -5.12 -10.13 2.10
CA LYS A 26 -4.50 -10.52 0.83
C LYS A 26 -4.84 -9.53 -0.30
N GLY A 27 -6.10 -9.11 -0.40
CA GLY A 27 -6.51 -8.15 -1.42
C GLY A 27 -6.03 -6.73 -1.14
N ILE A 28 -5.93 -6.34 0.14
CA ILE A 28 -5.29 -5.06 0.53
C ILE A 28 -3.81 -5.05 0.09
N SER A 29 -3.07 -6.13 0.34
CA SER A 29 -1.67 -6.26 -0.10
C SER A 29 -1.52 -6.14 -1.62
N ILE A 30 -2.41 -6.75 -2.40
CA ILE A 30 -2.42 -6.62 -3.87
C ILE A 30 -2.69 -5.16 -4.28
N CYS A 31 -3.63 -4.48 -3.63
CA CYS A 31 -3.90 -3.07 -3.90
C CYS A 31 -2.68 -2.18 -3.62
N PHE A 32 -1.94 -2.46 -2.54
CA PHE A 32 -0.72 -1.73 -2.21
C PHE A 32 0.37 -1.93 -3.26
N CYS A 33 0.59 -3.18 -3.70
CA CYS A 33 1.54 -3.46 -4.78
C CYS A 33 1.14 -2.79 -6.11
N ALA A 34 -0.15 -2.82 -6.46
CA ALA A 34 -0.66 -2.18 -7.68
C ALA A 34 -0.49 -0.66 -7.64
N LEU A 35 -0.77 -0.04 -6.48
CA LEU A 35 -0.56 1.39 -6.30
C LEU A 35 0.93 1.73 -6.39
N LYS A 36 1.81 0.95 -5.76
CA LYS A 36 3.26 1.14 -5.86
C LYS A 36 3.74 1.09 -7.31
N ALA A 37 3.31 0.09 -8.07
CA ALA A 37 3.68 -0.05 -9.47
C ALA A 37 3.19 1.13 -10.33
N ALA A 38 2.00 1.67 -10.03
CA ALA A 38 1.48 2.86 -10.70
C ALA A 38 2.30 4.12 -10.38
N LEU A 39 2.79 4.25 -9.15
CA LEU A 39 3.63 5.37 -8.70
C LEU A 39 5.04 5.29 -9.29
N CYS A 40 5.77 4.21 -9.01
CA CYS A 40 7.18 4.13 -9.36
C CYS A 40 7.43 3.71 -10.84
N GLY A 41 6.38 3.28 -11.56
CA GLY A 41 6.48 2.84 -12.94
C GLY A 41 6.43 3.95 -14.00
N ASN A 42 6.28 5.22 -13.60
CA ASN A 42 6.09 6.37 -14.51
C ASN A 42 4.98 6.17 -15.56
N TYR A 43 4.03 5.25 -15.30
CA TYR A 43 2.91 4.96 -16.19
C TYR A 43 1.88 6.08 -16.24
N VAL A 44 1.97 7.01 -15.29
CA VAL A 44 1.05 8.11 -15.09
C VAL A 44 1.84 9.41 -15.03
N SER A 45 1.54 10.33 -15.93
CA SER A 45 2.08 11.69 -15.84
C SER A 45 1.24 12.48 -14.84
N PHE A 46 1.65 12.50 -13.56
CA PHE A 46 0.87 13.11 -12.47
C PHE A 46 0.53 14.59 -12.70
N GLY A 47 1.41 15.32 -13.41
CA GLY A 47 1.16 16.71 -13.80
C GLY A 47 -0.02 16.88 -14.75
N VAL A 48 -0.38 15.85 -15.51
CA VAL A 48 -1.49 15.87 -16.45
C VAL A 48 -2.83 15.74 -15.72
N PHE A 49 -2.93 14.90 -14.67
CA PHE A 49 -4.17 14.77 -13.89
C PHE A 49 -4.58 16.08 -13.22
N GLN A 50 -3.62 16.85 -12.71
CA GLN A 50 -3.89 18.16 -12.12
C GLN A 50 -4.37 19.17 -13.18
N LEU A 51 -3.88 19.09 -14.42
CA LEU A 51 -4.31 19.94 -15.53
C LEU A 51 -5.71 19.61 -16.06
N TYR A 52 -6.10 18.33 -16.03
CA TYR A 52 -7.44 17.89 -16.43
C TYR A 52 -8.46 17.88 -15.27
N GLY A 53 -8.04 18.22 -14.05
CA GLY A 53 -8.91 18.20 -12.87
C GLY A 53 -9.39 16.80 -12.48
N ASP A 54 -8.62 15.77 -12.84
CA ASP A 54 -9.00 14.38 -12.57
C ASP A 54 -8.68 14.00 -11.12
N SER A 55 -9.72 13.71 -10.35
CA SER A 55 -9.63 13.30 -8.94
C SER A 55 -9.44 11.80 -8.73
N HIS A 56 -9.31 10.99 -9.79
CA HIS A 56 -9.20 9.54 -9.67
C HIS A 56 -7.95 9.09 -8.90
N PHE A 57 -6.84 9.80 -9.06
CA PHE A 57 -5.61 9.53 -8.33
C PHE A 57 -5.77 9.84 -6.84
N ASP A 58 -6.29 11.01 -6.49
CA ASP A 58 -6.56 11.39 -5.10
C ASP A 58 -7.54 10.42 -4.43
N ASN A 59 -8.58 10.01 -5.15
CA ASN A 59 -9.55 9.02 -4.67
C ASN A 59 -8.89 7.64 -4.41
N ALA A 60 -7.91 7.24 -5.21
CA ALA A 60 -7.16 6.02 -4.99
C ALA A 60 -6.26 6.11 -3.75
N LEU A 61 -5.59 7.25 -3.55
CA LEU A 61 -4.80 7.52 -2.35
C LEU A 61 -5.67 7.57 -1.08
N GLN A 62 -6.85 8.21 -1.15
CA GLN A 62 -7.80 8.22 -0.04
C GLN A 62 -8.33 6.81 0.28
N ALA A 63 -8.59 5.99 -0.74
CA ALA A 63 -8.96 4.59 -0.53
C ALA A 63 -7.81 3.78 0.10
N PHE A 64 -6.56 4.04 -0.29
CA PHE A 64 -5.38 3.48 0.34
C PHE A 64 -5.34 3.81 1.84
N LEU A 65 -5.52 5.08 2.23
CA LEU A 65 -5.53 5.48 3.63
C LEU A 65 -6.64 4.81 4.42
N LYS A 66 -7.85 4.72 3.87
CA LYS A 66 -8.97 4.04 4.54
C LYS A 66 -8.69 2.56 4.74
N MET A 67 -8.13 1.89 3.73
CA MET A 67 -7.73 0.48 3.86
C MET A 67 -6.61 0.31 4.88
N LEU A 68 -5.62 1.21 4.91
CA LEU A 68 -4.52 1.20 5.86
C LEU A 68 -5.02 1.33 7.31
N LEU A 69 -5.89 2.30 7.58
CA LEU A 69 -6.48 2.52 8.91
C LEU A 69 -7.42 1.37 9.32
N SER A 70 -7.91 0.57 8.37
CA SER A 70 -8.78 -0.58 8.64
C SER A 70 -8.02 -1.84 9.09
N VAL A 71 -6.69 -1.82 9.00
CA VAL A 71 -5.79 -2.91 9.40
C VAL A 71 -5.20 -2.57 10.77
N CYS A 72 -5.20 -3.52 11.69
CA CYS A 72 -4.53 -3.34 12.99
C CYS A 72 -3.01 -3.45 12.85
N HIS A 73 -2.25 -2.70 13.65
CA HIS A 73 -0.77 -2.76 13.65
C HIS A 73 -0.24 -4.18 13.92
N SER A 74 -0.90 -4.93 14.82
CA SER A 74 -0.58 -6.33 15.11
C SER A 74 -0.66 -7.22 13.86
N ASP A 75 -1.69 -7.04 13.04
CA ASP A 75 -1.91 -7.84 11.84
C ASP A 75 -0.94 -7.41 10.73
N LEU A 76 -0.64 -6.12 10.66
CA LEU A 76 0.33 -5.58 9.72
C LEU A 76 1.69 -6.28 9.87
N LEU A 77 2.19 -6.39 11.10
CA LEU A 77 3.48 -7.03 11.43
C LEU A 77 3.42 -8.55 11.38
N SER A 78 2.28 -9.16 11.73
CA SER A 78 2.11 -10.62 11.71
C SER A 78 2.19 -11.21 10.29
N TYR A 79 1.72 -10.48 9.28
CA TYR A 79 1.70 -10.95 7.90
C TYR A 79 2.80 -10.31 7.06
N ARG A 80 3.92 -11.05 6.90
CA ARG A 80 5.10 -10.61 6.14
C ARG A 80 4.77 -10.02 4.75
N LYS A 81 3.88 -10.65 3.97
CA LYS A 81 3.55 -10.18 2.61
C LYS A 81 2.84 -8.82 2.61
N LEU A 82 1.97 -8.60 3.59
CA LEU A 82 1.27 -7.33 3.78
C LEU A 82 2.24 -6.24 4.22
N SER A 83 3.04 -6.51 5.26
CA SER A 83 4.11 -5.62 5.73
C SER A 83 5.01 -5.16 4.59
N LEU A 84 5.54 -6.09 3.79
CA LEU A 84 6.43 -5.77 2.67
C LEU A 84 5.75 -4.83 1.66
N SER A 85 4.52 -5.16 1.24
CA SER A 85 3.79 -4.31 0.30
C SER A 85 3.47 -2.93 0.86
N TYR A 86 3.24 -2.82 2.17
CA TYR A 86 2.96 -1.56 2.85
C TYR A 86 4.21 -0.68 2.95
N TYR A 87 5.30 -1.18 3.53
CA TYR A 87 6.52 -0.39 3.73
C TYR A 87 7.15 0.01 2.39
N SER A 88 7.13 -0.88 1.39
CA SER A 88 7.64 -0.58 0.04
C SER A 88 6.81 0.50 -0.67
N LEU A 89 5.48 0.50 -0.49
CA LEU A 89 4.62 1.58 -1.00
C LEU A 89 4.85 2.89 -0.24
N LEU A 90 4.98 2.83 1.10
CA LEU A 90 5.22 4.00 1.94
C LEU A 90 6.54 4.68 1.56
N GLU A 91 7.60 3.90 1.31
CA GLU A 91 8.88 4.41 0.84
C GLU A 91 8.72 5.20 -0.47
N CYS A 92 8.10 4.61 -1.50
CA CYS A 92 7.86 5.28 -2.79
C CYS A 92 7.00 6.55 -2.63
N LEU A 93 5.99 6.54 -1.75
CA LEU A 93 5.19 7.73 -1.44
C LEU A 93 6.00 8.84 -0.76
N THR A 94 6.88 8.49 0.18
CA THR A 94 7.73 9.46 0.87
C THR A 94 8.84 10.03 -0.02
N GLN A 95 9.28 9.29 -1.04
CA GLN A 95 10.30 9.73 -1.99
C GLN A 95 9.73 10.68 -3.05
N ASP A 96 8.66 10.29 -3.74
CA ASP A 96 8.17 11.02 -4.92
C ASP A 96 6.95 11.90 -4.63
N HIS A 97 6.23 11.62 -3.54
CA HIS A 97 4.94 12.26 -3.22
C HIS A 97 4.88 12.80 -1.77
N MET A 98 6.00 13.33 -1.27
CA MET A 98 6.08 13.83 0.12
C MET A 98 5.05 14.91 0.44
N ASN A 99 4.66 15.73 -0.54
CA ASN A 99 3.59 16.74 -0.40
C ASN A 99 2.26 16.11 0.01
N PHE A 100 1.93 14.92 -0.50
CA PHE A 100 0.72 14.19 -0.12
C PHE A 100 0.80 13.77 1.35
N ILE A 101 1.91 13.15 1.77
CA ILE A 101 2.13 12.73 3.16
C ILE A 101 2.06 13.92 4.13
N ALA A 102 2.67 15.05 3.77
CA ALA A 102 2.65 16.28 4.57
C ALA A 102 1.24 16.90 4.70
N SER A 103 0.37 16.68 3.70
CA SER A 103 -1.02 17.15 3.70
C SER A 103 -1.99 16.26 4.49
N LEU A 104 -1.52 15.10 4.99
CA LEU A 104 -2.36 14.16 5.72
C LEU A 104 -2.80 14.70 7.07
N LYS A 105 -3.96 14.20 7.54
CA LYS A 105 -4.45 14.51 8.88
C LYS A 105 -3.47 13.98 9.94
N PRO A 106 -3.27 14.70 11.08
CA PRO A 106 -2.29 14.32 12.10
C PRO A 106 -2.41 12.88 12.60
N HIS A 107 -3.63 12.38 12.78
CA HIS A 107 -3.86 11.00 13.25
C HIS A 107 -3.32 9.93 12.28
N VAL A 108 -3.35 10.19 10.97
CA VAL A 108 -2.83 9.28 9.95
C VAL A 108 -1.31 9.28 9.98
N VAL A 109 -0.70 10.46 10.12
CA VAL A 109 0.76 10.59 10.22
C VAL A 109 1.27 9.88 11.48
N ILE A 110 0.59 10.04 12.61
CA ILE A 110 0.90 9.30 13.84
C ILE A 110 0.80 7.79 13.61
N TYR A 111 -0.27 7.31 12.99
CA TYR A 111 -0.42 5.89 12.65
C TYR A 111 0.77 5.38 11.83
N ILE A 112 1.18 6.13 10.79
CA ILE A 112 2.32 5.77 9.94
C ILE A 112 3.61 5.71 10.77
N LEU A 113 3.89 6.74 11.58
CA LEU A 113 5.10 6.80 12.42
C LEU A 113 5.13 5.69 13.48
N THR A 114 4.00 5.38 14.13
CA THR A 114 3.89 4.27 15.07
C THR A 114 4.14 2.94 14.36
N SER A 115 3.50 2.71 13.21
CA SER A 115 3.73 1.50 12.42
C SER A 115 5.19 1.35 11.96
N LEU A 116 5.88 2.47 11.71
CA LEU A 116 7.29 2.47 11.34
C LEU A 116 8.18 2.15 12.54
N SER A 117 7.90 2.74 13.70
CA SER A 117 8.64 2.46 14.94
C SER A 117 8.51 1.00 15.35
N GLU A 118 7.30 0.45 15.34
CA GLU A 118 7.06 -0.97 15.62
C GLU A 118 7.67 -1.86 14.53
N GLY A 119 7.59 -1.44 13.27
CA GLY A 119 8.21 -2.11 12.13
C GLY A 119 9.72 -2.23 12.26
N ILE A 120 10.42 -1.15 12.61
CA ILE A 120 11.88 -1.16 12.81
C ILE A 120 12.27 -2.06 13.98
N ASN A 121 11.52 -2.00 15.09
CA ASN A 121 11.74 -2.87 16.24
C ASN A 121 11.55 -4.36 15.89
N ALA A 122 10.61 -4.69 14.99
CA ALA A 122 10.39 -6.06 14.52
C ALA A 122 11.33 -6.49 13.36
N LEU A 123 11.77 -5.54 12.52
CA LEU A 123 12.60 -5.79 11.33
C LEU A 123 14.09 -5.93 11.64
N GLY A 124 14.55 -5.56 12.84
CA GLY A 124 15.91 -5.84 13.32
C GLY A 124 16.33 -7.31 13.18
N GLU A 125 15.38 -8.23 12.99
CA GLU A 125 15.59 -9.66 12.82
C GLU A 125 15.52 -10.18 11.36
N LEU A 126 15.18 -9.35 10.35
CA LEU A 126 14.78 -9.84 9.01
C LEU A 126 15.58 -9.29 7.80
N HIS A 127 16.73 -8.67 8.04
CA HIS A 127 17.45 -7.84 7.07
C HIS A 127 17.91 -8.50 5.74
N GLU A 128 17.90 -9.83 5.57
CA GLU A 128 18.66 -10.42 4.44
C GLU A 128 17.89 -10.82 3.18
N LYS A 129 16.55 -10.68 3.10
CA LYS A 129 15.78 -11.21 1.94
C LYS A 129 14.84 -10.23 1.25
N MET A 130 14.95 -8.93 1.52
CA MET A 130 13.91 -7.97 1.11
C MET A 130 14.04 -7.45 -0.33
N PHE A 131 15.25 -7.44 -0.92
CA PHE A 131 15.48 -6.75 -2.19
C PHE A 131 15.35 -7.60 -3.47
N LEU A 132 15.41 -8.93 -3.40
CA LEU A 132 15.45 -9.75 -4.63
C LEU A 132 14.08 -10.25 -5.13
N HIS A 133 13.02 -10.19 -4.32
CA HIS A 133 11.73 -10.81 -4.70
C HIS A 133 10.65 -9.82 -5.15
N GLU A 134 10.85 -8.50 -5.00
CA GLU A 134 9.90 -7.49 -5.49
C GLU A 134 9.99 -7.25 -7.01
N CYS A 135 11.06 -7.69 -7.68
CA CYS A 135 11.24 -7.44 -9.12
C CYS A 135 10.86 -8.62 -10.03
N TRP A 136 10.82 -9.87 -9.53
CA TRP A 136 10.62 -11.04 -10.41
C TRP A 136 9.18 -11.26 -10.86
N SER A 137 8.18 -10.98 -10.03
CA SER A 137 6.78 -11.23 -10.45
C SER A 137 6.20 -10.14 -11.35
N CYS A 138 6.76 -8.93 -11.36
CA CYS A 138 6.26 -7.82 -12.18
C CYS A 138 7.04 -7.64 -13.50
N ARG A 139 8.30 -8.08 -13.59
CA ARG A 139 9.03 -8.12 -14.88
C ARG A 139 8.62 -9.30 -15.77
N TYR A 140 8.24 -10.45 -15.21
CA TYR A 140 7.95 -11.63 -16.03
C TYR A 140 6.65 -11.54 -16.84
N GLN A 141 5.74 -10.61 -16.53
CA GLN A 141 4.53 -10.43 -17.34
C GLN A 141 4.74 -9.50 -18.55
N ILE A 142 5.80 -8.68 -18.56
CA ILE A 142 6.07 -7.72 -19.66
C ILE A 142 7.09 -8.30 -20.67
N ILE A 143 7.89 -9.30 -20.29
CA ILE A 143 8.94 -9.88 -21.16
C ILE A 143 8.42 -11.08 -21.99
N CYS A 144 7.22 -11.62 -21.72
CA CYS A 144 6.65 -12.73 -22.50
C CYS A 144 5.77 -12.32 -23.70
N THR A 145 5.75 -11.04 -24.08
CA THR A 145 5.12 -10.58 -25.33
C THR A 145 6.12 -9.76 -26.15
N SER A 146 7.14 -10.42 -26.68
CA SER A 146 7.92 -10.01 -27.86
C SER A 146 8.57 -11.23 -28.47
#